data_AF-A7SXX7-F1
#
_entry.id   AF-A7SXX7-F1
#
_cell.length_a   1.000
_cell.length_b   1.000
_cell.length_c   1.000
_cell.angle_alpha   90.00
_cell.angle_beta   90.00
_cell.angle_gamma   90.00
#
_symmetry.space_group_name_H-M   'P 1'
#
loop_
_entity.id
_entity.type
_entity.pdbx_description
1 polymer ?
#
loop_
_entity_poly.entity_id
_entity_poly.type
_entity_poly.pdbx_seq_one_letter_code
_entity_poly.pdbx_strand_id
1 'polypeptide(L)'
;LGMEDGSIQDTSITASSHWATPLGHNPHHARLNNQPVGGQHIGAWAAKHTQKGEYLQVDLGQVKWITHVATQGRPKGTGYMQWVTEYSVEYSLTGDQWQSYQDGNGVFPCHSDQTTVVKNEFSPVIQARYVRIVANAWYNNITIRVEFYGCCANKPHPLGMEDGSIQNTSITASSHWIEPGHNPHHARLNNQPVGGQHIGAWAAKYNKKGEYLEVDLGQVTWITHVATQGRPKETGSIHWVTEYSVEYSLTGDQWQSYQDGNGVIKVFPGNSDQTTVVKNEFSPVIKARYVRIVAHAWYGHIAMRAEFYGCAA
;
A
#
# COMPACT_ATOMS: atom_id res chain seq x y z
N LEU A 1 8.86 3.71 6.52
CA LEU A 1 9.74 4.52 5.65
C LEU A 1 11.00 4.99 6.35
N GLY A 2 11.07 4.87 7.68
CA GLY A 2 12.32 4.94 8.42
C GLY A 2 12.28 5.79 9.68
N MET A 3 11.08 6.08 10.21
CA MET A 3 10.96 6.84 11.45
C MET A 3 11.36 5.96 12.63
N GLU A 4 10.77 4.78 12.80
CA GLU A 4 11.01 3.88 13.93
C GLU A 4 12.42 3.26 13.90
N ASP A 5 12.91 2.83 12.73
CA ASP A 5 14.20 2.14 12.59
C ASP A 5 15.43 3.09 12.52
N GLY A 6 15.21 4.41 12.49
CA GLY A 6 16.28 5.41 12.43
C GLY A 6 16.85 5.69 11.03
N SER A 7 16.33 5.06 9.97
CA SER A 7 16.80 5.31 8.60
C SER A 7 16.57 6.76 8.15
N ILE A 8 15.46 7.37 8.59
CA ILE A 8 15.25 8.82 8.52
C ILE A 8 16.07 9.45 9.65
N GLN A 9 17.01 10.32 9.30
CA GLN A 9 17.91 10.98 10.27
C GLN A 9 17.18 12.01 11.12
N ASP A 10 17.65 12.27 12.33
CA ASP A 10 17.04 13.24 13.26
C ASP A 10 16.92 14.64 12.65
N THR A 11 17.90 15.05 11.84
CA THR A 11 17.93 16.34 11.14
C THR A 11 16.85 16.48 10.08
N SER A 12 16.25 15.36 9.63
CA SER A 12 15.16 15.34 8.66
C SER A 12 13.78 15.51 9.32
N ILE A 13 13.72 15.59 10.65
CA ILE A 13 12.47 15.71 11.41
C ILE A 13 12.46 17.08 12.08
N THR A 14 11.49 17.90 11.70
CA THR A 14 11.32 19.28 12.18
C THR A 14 9.88 19.51 12.62
N ALA A 15 9.57 20.66 13.21
CA ALA A 15 8.22 21.02 13.60
C ALA A 15 8.02 22.53 13.58
N SER A 16 6.76 22.98 13.54
CA SER A 16 6.39 24.39 13.73
C SER A 16 6.91 24.95 15.05
N SER A 17 6.83 24.16 16.12
CA SER A 17 7.34 24.49 17.43
C SER A 17 7.58 23.23 18.26
N HIS A 18 8.31 23.35 19.38
CA HIS A 18 8.42 22.27 20.37
C HIS A 18 8.68 22.84 21.77
N TRP A 19 8.32 22.08 22.80
CA TRP A 19 8.72 22.40 24.18
C TRP A 19 10.23 22.22 24.37
N ALA A 20 10.96 23.33 24.31
CA ALA A 20 12.38 23.36 24.66
C ALA A 20 12.53 23.24 26.19
N THR A 21 12.53 22.01 26.69
CA THR A 21 12.81 21.68 28.09
C THR A 21 13.95 20.68 28.18
N PRO A 22 14.63 20.57 29.35
CA PRO A 22 15.65 19.54 29.56
C PRO A 22 15.16 18.10 29.37
N LEU A 23 13.84 17.89 29.43
CA LEU A 23 13.20 16.58 29.25
C LEU A 23 12.95 16.22 27.77
N GLY A 24 13.53 16.93 26.81
CA GLY A 24 13.58 16.53 25.39
C GLY A 24 12.22 16.26 24.73
N HIS A 25 11.59 17.29 24.15
CA HIS A 25 10.35 17.19 23.34
C HIS A 25 10.61 17.46 21.85
N ASN A 26 11.86 17.27 21.44
CA ASN A 26 12.32 17.59 20.10
C ASN A 26 11.54 16.81 19.03
N PRO A 27 11.41 17.37 17.81
CA PRO A 27 10.71 16.71 16.71
C PRO A 27 11.19 15.28 16.42
N HIS A 28 12.50 15.02 16.49
CA HIS A 28 13.08 13.70 16.21
C HIS A 28 12.70 12.61 17.23
N HIS A 29 12.11 12.96 18.38
CA HIS A 29 11.53 11.97 19.29
C HIS A 29 10.15 11.48 18.85
N ALA A 30 9.55 12.05 17.80
CA ALA A 30 8.28 11.63 17.23
C ALA A 30 8.33 10.29 16.47
N ARG A 31 9.30 9.43 16.73
CA ARG A 31 9.39 8.11 16.09
C ARG A 31 8.36 7.17 16.71
N LEU A 32 7.67 6.37 15.90
CA LEU A 32 6.73 5.37 16.41
C LEU A 32 7.41 4.44 17.43
N ASN A 33 6.67 4.01 18.46
CA ASN A 33 7.15 3.15 19.54
C ASN A 33 8.35 3.66 20.35
N ASN A 34 8.84 4.88 20.10
CA ASN A 34 9.90 5.48 20.88
C ASN A 34 9.51 5.57 22.37
N GLN A 35 10.46 5.28 23.25
CA GLN A 35 10.26 5.19 24.70
C GLN A 35 10.94 6.36 25.41
N PRO A 36 10.44 6.77 26.59
CA PRO A 36 11.08 7.81 27.38
C PRO A 36 12.40 7.31 27.98
N VAL A 37 13.40 8.19 28.04
CA VAL A 37 14.65 7.94 28.76
C VAL A 37 14.77 8.99 29.86
N GLY A 38 14.85 8.51 31.10
CA GLY A 38 14.83 9.36 32.30
C GLY A 38 15.88 10.46 32.25
N GLY A 39 15.44 11.71 32.44
CA GLY A 39 16.32 12.89 32.42
C GLY A 39 16.84 13.30 31.03
N GLN A 40 16.45 12.61 29.96
CA GLN A 40 16.90 12.90 28.59
C GLN A 40 15.74 13.31 27.67
N HIS A 41 14.77 12.43 27.47
CA HIS A 41 13.63 12.70 26.59
C HIS A 41 12.36 11.96 26.99
N ILE A 42 11.20 12.56 26.69
CA ILE A 42 9.89 11.94 26.94
C ILE A 42 9.48 10.90 25.90
N GLY A 43 10.27 10.75 24.83
CA GLY A 43 10.02 9.77 23.76
C GLY A 43 8.92 10.18 22.78
N ALA A 44 8.56 11.47 22.69
CA ALA A 44 7.64 11.99 21.68
C ALA A 44 7.95 13.46 21.35
N TRP A 45 7.49 13.94 20.21
CA TRP A 45 7.43 15.38 19.95
C TRP A 45 6.22 15.98 20.66
N ALA A 46 6.39 17.15 21.28
CA ALA A 46 5.29 17.95 21.79
C ALA A 46 5.42 19.41 21.38
N ALA A 47 4.37 19.97 20.80
CA ALA A 47 4.35 21.36 20.32
C ALA A 47 4.42 22.36 21.48
N LYS A 48 5.10 23.50 21.27
CA LYS A 48 5.19 24.60 22.24
C LYS A 48 3.84 25.20 22.56
N HIS A 49 3.04 25.39 21.52
CA HIS A 49 1.75 26.04 21.58
C HIS A 49 0.63 25.01 21.39
N THR A 50 -0.48 25.19 22.10
CA THR A 50 -1.69 24.39 21.95
C THR A 50 -2.68 25.11 21.03
N GLN A 51 -2.32 25.22 19.75
CA GLN A 51 -3.13 25.90 18.73
C GLN A 51 -3.25 25.05 17.48
N LYS A 52 -4.37 25.20 16.75
CA LYS A 52 -4.56 24.52 15.46
C LYS A 52 -3.48 24.96 14.48
N GLY A 53 -3.00 24.03 13.66
CA GLY A 53 -1.96 24.31 12.66
C GLY A 53 -0.53 24.04 13.13
N GLU A 54 -0.30 23.69 14.40
CA GLU A 54 1.00 23.13 14.79
C GLU A 54 1.25 21.83 14.03
N TYR A 55 2.45 21.66 13.50
CA TYR A 55 2.78 20.55 12.64
C TYR A 55 4.12 19.90 12.97
N LEU A 56 4.17 18.59 12.79
CA LEU A 56 5.41 17.83 12.66
C LEU A 56 5.71 17.67 11.17
N GLN A 57 6.93 18.00 10.75
CA GLN A 57 7.38 17.90 9.36
C GLN A 57 8.51 16.88 9.22
N VAL A 58 8.43 16.04 8.21
CA VAL A 58 9.43 15.01 7.89
C VAL A 58 9.90 15.16 6.45
N ASP A 59 11.21 15.28 6.25
CA ASP A 59 11.89 15.11 4.96
C ASP A 59 12.22 13.61 4.78
N LEU A 60 11.68 12.99 3.74
CA LEU A 60 11.90 11.58 3.42
C LEU A 60 13.24 11.35 2.69
N GLY A 61 14.02 12.40 2.45
CA GLY A 61 15.31 12.44 1.77
C GLY A 61 15.20 12.43 0.24
N GLN A 62 14.16 11.78 -0.26
CA GLN A 62 13.80 11.70 -1.68
C GLN A 62 12.28 11.71 -1.81
N VAL A 63 11.78 12.03 -3.01
CA VAL A 63 10.35 11.85 -3.31
C VAL A 63 10.01 10.38 -3.11
N LYS A 64 8.92 10.06 -2.42
CA LYS A 64 8.41 8.71 -2.19
C LYS A 64 6.91 8.66 -2.41
N TRP A 65 6.38 7.48 -2.65
CA TRP A 65 4.95 7.23 -2.55
C TRP A 65 4.63 6.86 -1.12
N ILE A 66 3.72 7.59 -0.50
CA ILE A 66 3.29 7.39 0.89
C ILE A 66 1.86 6.88 0.84
N THR A 67 1.66 5.69 1.39
CA THR A 67 0.40 4.95 1.31
C THR A 67 -0.41 5.04 2.58
N HIS A 68 0.27 5.16 3.73
CA HIS A 68 -0.39 5.31 5.03
C HIS A 68 0.57 5.87 6.07
N VAL A 69 0.02 6.31 7.19
CA VAL A 69 0.76 6.74 8.37
C VAL A 69 0.23 5.99 9.59
N ALA A 70 1.13 5.48 10.43
CA ALA A 70 0.81 5.06 11.77
C ALA A 70 1.15 6.17 12.74
N THR A 71 0.27 6.42 13.70
CA THR A 71 0.45 7.43 14.74
C THR A 71 0.31 6.80 16.12
N GLN A 72 0.99 7.39 17.11
CA GLN A 72 0.78 7.17 18.55
C GLN A 72 0.80 8.48 19.33
N GLY A 73 0.17 8.50 20.51
CA GLY A 73 0.31 9.57 21.50
C GLY A 73 1.61 9.50 22.30
N ARG A 74 1.67 10.27 23.41
CA ARG A 74 2.82 10.26 24.35
C ARG A 74 3.00 8.89 25.01
N PRO A 75 4.21 8.35 25.16
CA PRO A 75 4.45 7.10 25.87
C PRO A 75 3.88 7.07 27.30
N LYS A 76 3.43 5.88 27.74
CA LYS A 76 3.06 5.62 29.14
C LYS A 76 4.27 5.78 30.07
N GLY A 77 4.02 6.00 31.36
CA GLY A 77 5.07 6.14 32.38
C GLY A 77 5.74 7.52 32.44
N THR A 78 5.27 8.49 31.65
CA THR A 78 5.83 9.85 31.59
C THR A 78 5.08 10.88 32.45
N GLY A 79 4.05 10.45 33.19
CA GLY A 79 3.26 11.28 34.10
C GLY A 79 2.17 12.15 33.46
N TYR A 80 2.08 12.20 32.13
CA TYR A 80 1.10 13.01 31.41
C TYR A 80 0.41 12.22 30.32
N MET A 81 -0.92 12.40 30.22
CA MET A 81 -1.78 11.85 29.19
C MET A 81 -1.96 12.89 28.08
N GLN A 82 -1.22 12.76 26.96
CA GLN A 82 -1.23 13.75 25.87
C GLN A 82 -1.19 13.06 24.51
N TRP A 83 -2.06 13.48 23.59
CA TRP A 83 -2.11 12.97 22.22
C TRP A 83 -2.91 13.88 21.29
N VAL A 84 -2.59 13.81 20.00
CA VAL A 84 -3.45 14.34 18.92
C VAL A 84 -4.67 13.42 18.75
N THR A 85 -5.86 14.00 18.61
CA THR A 85 -7.12 13.27 18.37
C THR A 85 -7.59 13.38 16.92
N GLU A 86 -7.23 14.47 16.23
CA GLU A 86 -7.50 14.69 14.81
C GLU A 86 -6.34 15.46 14.16
N TYR A 87 -5.97 15.09 12.94
CA TYR A 87 -4.98 15.81 12.15
C TYR A 87 -5.37 15.88 10.67
N SER A 88 -4.74 16.79 9.95
CA SER A 88 -4.73 16.82 8.48
C SER A 88 -3.31 16.61 7.98
N VAL A 89 -3.17 16.28 6.70
CA VAL A 89 -1.87 16.05 6.07
C VAL A 89 -1.59 17.10 5.03
N GLU A 90 -0.42 17.72 5.10
CA GLU A 90 0.12 18.50 4.00
C GLU A 90 1.35 17.80 3.44
N TYR A 91 1.60 17.95 2.14
CA TYR A 91 2.72 17.31 1.50
C TYR A 91 3.33 18.20 0.41
N SER A 92 4.62 17.99 0.13
CA SER A 92 5.37 18.78 -0.84
C SER A 92 6.47 17.95 -1.52
N LEU A 93 6.76 18.26 -2.77
CA LEU A 93 7.91 17.73 -3.50
C LEU A 93 9.19 18.54 -3.21
N THR A 94 9.05 19.82 -2.89
CA THR A 94 10.14 20.82 -2.88
C THR A 94 10.39 21.43 -1.51
N GLY A 95 9.41 21.38 -0.60
CA GLY A 95 9.48 21.89 0.78
C GLY A 95 8.99 23.33 0.95
N ASP A 96 8.73 24.04 -0.13
CA ASP A 96 8.22 25.43 -0.16
C ASP A 96 6.77 25.51 -0.65
N GLN A 97 6.38 24.69 -1.63
CA GLN A 97 5.01 24.61 -2.16
C GLN A 97 4.26 23.43 -1.53
N TRP A 98 3.26 23.72 -0.71
CA TRP A 98 2.53 22.70 0.05
C TRP A 98 1.14 22.46 -0.51
N GLN A 99 0.75 21.19 -0.56
CA GLN A 99 -0.59 20.74 -0.92
C GLN A 99 -1.24 20.10 0.30
N SER A 100 -2.50 20.43 0.57
CA SER A 100 -3.30 19.74 1.58
C SER A 100 -3.89 18.48 0.98
N TYR A 101 -3.84 17.37 1.70
CA TYR A 101 -4.45 16.12 1.31
C TYR A 101 -5.98 16.24 1.24
N GLN A 102 -6.57 15.80 0.11
CA GLN A 102 -8.00 15.94 -0.17
C GLN A 102 -8.61 14.54 -0.38
N ASP A 103 -9.22 14.00 0.66
CA ASP A 103 -10.18 12.88 0.60
C ASP A 103 -11.23 13.10 1.69
N GLY A 104 -12.51 13.13 1.31
CA GLY A 104 -13.60 13.60 2.19
C GLY A 104 -13.35 15.02 2.73
N ASN A 105 -13.19 15.16 4.04
CA ASN A 105 -12.84 16.44 4.69
C ASN A 105 -11.32 16.64 4.88
N GLY A 106 -10.48 15.69 4.46
CA GLY A 106 -9.02 15.74 4.63
C GLY A 106 -8.56 15.64 6.09
N VAL A 107 -9.43 15.17 7.01
CA VAL A 107 -9.14 15.04 8.43
C VAL A 107 -9.14 13.57 8.84
N PHE A 108 -8.06 13.15 9.47
CA PHE A 108 -7.86 11.80 9.96
C PHE A 108 -8.13 11.70 11.45
N PRO A 109 -8.94 10.72 11.90
CA PRO A 109 -9.01 10.36 13.30
C PRO A 109 -7.65 9.81 13.75
N CYS A 110 -7.24 10.20 14.96
CA CYS A 110 -5.92 9.91 15.48
C CYS A 110 -6.02 8.99 16.69
N HIS A 111 -5.93 9.49 17.93
CA HIS A 111 -5.93 8.61 19.10
C HIS A 111 -7.08 8.89 20.07
N SER A 112 -7.58 7.81 20.70
CA SER A 112 -8.39 7.87 21.92
C SER A 112 -7.56 7.65 23.19
N ASP A 113 -6.28 7.30 23.06
CA ASP A 113 -5.36 7.08 24.17
C ASP A 113 -3.88 7.34 23.81
N GLN A 114 -2.96 7.05 24.73
CA GLN A 114 -1.53 7.30 24.63
C GLN A 114 -0.72 6.34 23.75
N THR A 115 -1.17 5.10 23.62
CA THR A 115 -0.32 3.96 23.24
C THR A 115 -0.84 3.16 22.07
N THR A 116 -2.14 3.16 21.84
CA THR A 116 -2.74 2.44 20.73
C THR A 116 -2.22 3.05 19.43
N VAL A 117 -1.61 2.22 18.58
CA VAL A 117 -1.19 2.63 17.24
C VAL A 117 -2.44 2.76 16.39
N VAL A 118 -2.66 3.93 15.81
CA VAL A 118 -3.73 4.13 14.83
C VAL A 118 -3.11 4.31 13.46
N LYS A 119 -3.61 3.55 12.49
CA LYS A 119 -3.17 3.59 11.10
C LYS A 119 -4.23 4.28 10.24
N ASN A 120 -3.80 5.24 9.45
CA ASN A 120 -4.66 5.94 8.50
C ASN A 120 -4.05 5.82 7.09
N GLU A 121 -4.88 5.42 6.14
CA GLU A 121 -4.49 5.21 4.76
C GLU A 121 -4.73 6.46 3.91
N PHE A 122 -3.88 6.66 2.91
CA PHE A 122 -4.03 7.70 1.90
C PHE A 122 -4.64 7.08 0.65
N SER A 123 -5.89 7.45 0.35
CA SER A 123 -6.65 7.14 -0.86
C SER A 123 -7.20 8.44 -1.45
N PRO A 124 -6.53 9.08 -2.42
CA PRO A 124 -5.42 8.55 -3.22
C PRO A 124 -4.07 8.54 -2.48
N VAL A 125 -3.14 7.69 -2.91
CA VAL A 125 -1.76 7.67 -2.35
C VAL A 125 -1.03 9.00 -2.61
N ILE A 126 -0.18 9.43 -1.68
CA ILE A 126 0.54 10.70 -1.76
C ILE A 126 1.91 10.49 -2.44
N GLN A 127 2.29 11.37 -3.36
CA GLN A 127 3.67 11.48 -3.84
C GLN A 127 4.33 12.72 -3.24
N ALA A 128 5.32 12.53 -2.36
CA ALA A 128 5.97 13.65 -1.69
C ALA A 128 7.39 13.31 -1.22
N ARG A 129 8.21 14.36 -1.08
CA ARG A 129 9.46 14.29 -0.33
C ARG A 129 9.26 14.77 1.11
N TYR A 130 8.44 15.81 1.28
CA TYR A 130 8.16 16.41 2.58
C TYR A 130 6.71 16.14 2.96
N VAL A 131 6.48 15.76 4.21
CA VAL A 131 5.14 15.49 4.75
C VAL A 131 4.97 16.21 6.07
N ARG A 132 3.79 16.78 6.30
CA ARG A 132 3.38 17.37 7.57
C ARG A 132 2.18 16.64 8.13
N ILE A 133 2.24 16.33 9.42
CA ILE A 133 1.06 16.02 10.23
C ILE A 133 0.65 17.31 10.94
N VAL A 134 -0.47 17.89 10.54
CA VAL A 134 -0.99 19.17 11.04
C VAL A 134 -2.08 18.90 12.06
N ALA A 135 -1.85 19.27 13.33
CA ALA A 135 -2.79 18.99 14.41
C ALA A 135 -4.04 19.87 14.33
N ASN A 136 -5.21 19.20 14.35
CA ASN A 136 -6.53 19.84 14.29
C ASN A 136 -7.26 19.80 15.64
N ALA A 137 -7.08 18.72 16.40
CA ALA A 137 -7.60 18.55 17.76
C ALA A 137 -6.69 17.63 18.60
N TRP A 138 -6.73 17.79 19.92
CA TRP A 138 -5.85 17.06 20.84
C TRP A 138 -6.45 16.94 22.24
N TYR A 139 -5.93 15.99 23.01
CA TYR A 139 -6.17 15.84 24.44
C TYR A 139 -4.96 16.36 25.23
N ASN A 140 -5.19 17.31 26.14
CA ASN A 140 -4.21 18.05 26.97
C ASN A 140 -3.15 18.85 26.19
N ASN A 141 -2.30 18.21 25.37
CA ASN A 141 -1.30 18.88 24.55
C ASN A 141 -1.10 18.17 23.21
N ILE A 142 -0.61 18.90 22.21
CA ILE A 142 -0.28 18.38 20.88
C ILE A 142 1.00 17.56 21.02
N THR A 143 0.84 16.25 21.12
CA THR A 143 1.93 15.28 21.24
C THR A 143 1.70 14.13 20.29
N ILE A 144 2.70 13.79 19.48
CA ILE A 144 2.58 12.69 18.50
C ILE A 144 3.88 11.94 18.28
N ARG A 145 3.74 10.67 17.94
CA ARG A 145 4.76 9.79 17.34
C ARG A 145 4.20 9.23 16.04
N VAL A 146 5.03 9.07 15.02
CA VAL A 146 4.61 8.71 13.66
C VAL A 146 5.56 7.72 13.02
N GLU A 147 5.02 6.89 12.13
CA GLU A 147 5.75 6.15 11.09
C GLU A 147 5.00 6.31 9.77
N PHE A 148 5.72 6.70 8.72
CA PHE A 148 5.15 6.76 7.38
C PHE A 148 5.43 5.46 6.66
N TYR A 149 4.47 4.96 5.91
CA TYR A 149 4.60 3.76 5.10
C TYR A 149 4.34 4.09 3.65
N GLY A 150 4.97 3.31 2.78
CA GLY A 150 4.95 3.56 1.36
C GLY A 150 6.10 2.87 0.67
N CYS A 151 6.26 3.14 -0.62
CA CYS A 151 7.33 2.56 -1.41
C CYS A 151 8.33 3.61 -1.92
N CYS A 152 9.45 3.11 -2.41
CA CYS A 152 10.59 3.88 -2.91
C CYS A 152 10.21 4.90 -4.00
N ALA A 153 11.14 5.79 -4.31
CA ALA A 153 10.96 7.00 -5.12
C ALA A 153 10.37 6.86 -6.53
N ASN A 154 10.25 5.64 -7.04
CA ASN A 154 9.74 5.38 -8.38
C ASN A 154 8.23 5.21 -8.36
N LYS A 155 7.55 5.83 -9.33
CA LYS A 155 6.13 5.58 -9.63
C LYS A 155 5.88 4.07 -9.71
N PRO A 156 4.82 3.55 -9.08
CA PRO A 156 4.44 2.16 -9.30
C PRO A 156 4.39 1.88 -10.80
N HIS A 157 5.18 0.90 -11.22
CA HIS A 157 5.35 0.55 -12.62
C HIS A 157 4.91 -0.90 -12.82
N PRO A 158 4.61 -1.31 -14.07
CA PRO A 158 4.41 -2.72 -14.40
C PRO A 158 5.56 -3.56 -13.83
N LEU A 159 5.22 -4.67 -13.19
CA LEU A 159 6.21 -5.56 -12.56
C LEU A 159 6.77 -6.59 -13.52
N GLY A 160 6.19 -6.72 -14.72
CA GLY A 160 6.82 -7.42 -15.82
C GLY A 160 6.00 -8.51 -16.48
N MET A 161 4.69 -8.55 -16.23
CA MET A 161 3.83 -9.51 -16.89
C MET A 161 3.73 -9.17 -18.39
N GLU A 162 3.36 -7.94 -18.74
CA GLU A 162 3.14 -7.51 -20.12
C GLU A 162 4.44 -7.49 -20.94
N ASP A 163 5.53 -6.97 -20.38
CA ASP A 163 6.78 -6.77 -21.10
C ASP A 163 7.70 -8.01 -21.18
N GLY A 164 7.34 -9.09 -20.47
CA GLY A 164 8.09 -10.33 -20.48
C GLY A 164 9.27 -10.40 -19.51
N SER A 165 9.52 -9.37 -18.69
CA SER A 165 10.62 -9.39 -17.71
C SER A 165 10.37 -10.42 -16.60
N ILE A 166 9.12 -10.64 -16.19
CA ILE A 166 8.73 -11.84 -15.43
C ILE A 166 8.80 -13.03 -16.37
N GLN A 167 9.64 -14.02 -16.07
CA GLN A 167 9.84 -15.20 -16.91
C GLN A 167 8.63 -16.14 -16.90
N ASN A 168 8.43 -16.89 -18.00
CA ASN A 168 7.30 -17.83 -18.11
C ASN A 168 7.26 -18.87 -16.97
N THR A 169 8.43 -19.28 -16.46
CA THR A 169 8.56 -20.25 -15.35
C THR A 169 8.08 -19.69 -14.02
N SER A 170 7.98 -18.36 -13.90
CA SER A 170 7.49 -17.66 -12.71
C SER A 170 5.97 -17.46 -12.73
N ILE A 171 5.27 -17.94 -13.77
CA ILE A 171 3.83 -17.80 -13.91
C ILE A 171 3.21 -19.21 -13.93
N THR A 172 2.48 -19.54 -12.88
CA THR A 172 1.84 -20.84 -12.66
C THR A 172 0.34 -20.65 -12.42
N ALA A 173 -0.42 -21.74 -12.28
CA ALA A 173 -1.83 -21.68 -11.96
C ALA A 173 -2.26 -22.97 -11.25
N SER A 174 -3.42 -22.94 -10.60
CA SER A 174 -4.08 -24.12 -10.04
C SER A 174 -4.31 -25.22 -11.09
N SER A 175 -4.71 -24.81 -12.29
CA SER A 175 -4.91 -25.68 -13.44
C SER A 175 -4.85 -24.88 -14.73
N HIS A 176 -4.74 -25.56 -15.87
CA HIS A 176 -4.95 -24.95 -17.18
C HIS A 176 -5.60 -25.94 -18.12
N TRP A 177 -6.34 -25.44 -19.10
CA TRP A 177 -6.97 -26.26 -20.12
C TRP A 177 -5.91 -27.11 -20.84
N ILE A 178 -6.23 -28.40 -21.07
CA ILE A 178 -5.24 -29.40 -21.50
C ILE A 178 -4.75 -29.19 -22.93
N GLU A 179 -5.58 -28.55 -23.77
CA GLU A 179 -5.18 -28.23 -25.14
C GLU A 179 -4.06 -27.19 -25.15
N PRO A 180 -3.05 -27.33 -26.04
CA PRO A 180 -1.96 -26.39 -26.16
C PRO A 180 -2.44 -24.94 -26.26
N GLY A 181 -1.68 -24.01 -25.66
CA GLY A 181 -1.91 -22.58 -25.84
C GLY A 181 -2.80 -21.89 -24.81
N HIS A 182 -3.16 -22.59 -23.72
CA HIS A 182 -3.93 -22.06 -22.58
C HIS A 182 -3.07 -21.93 -21.30
N ASN A 183 -1.77 -22.11 -21.42
CA ASN A 183 -0.83 -22.15 -20.30
C ASN A 183 -0.84 -20.84 -19.47
N PRO A 184 -0.48 -20.92 -18.17
CA PRO A 184 -0.52 -19.76 -17.27
C PRO A 184 0.29 -18.55 -17.76
N HIS A 185 1.46 -18.77 -18.36
CA HIS A 185 2.33 -17.70 -18.86
C HIS A 185 1.75 -16.92 -20.05
N HIS A 186 0.61 -17.32 -20.62
CA HIS A 186 -0.13 -16.51 -21.58
C HIS A 186 -1.05 -15.47 -20.91
N ALA A 187 -1.19 -15.48 -19.59
CA ALA A 187 -1.97 -14.52 -18.80
C ALA A 187 -1.34 -13.12 -18.72
N ARG A 188 -0.48 -12.73 -19.65
CA ARG A 188 0.14 -11.41 -19.68
C ARG A 188 -0.86 -10.37 -20.18
N LEU A 189 -0.94 -9.20 -19.54
CA LEU A 189 -1.80 -8.11 -20.00
C LEU A 189 -1.53 -7.79 -21.47
N ASN A 190 -2.57 -7.46 -22.23
CA ASN A 190 -2.51 -7.12 -23.66
C ASN A 190 -1.90 -8.19 -24.58
N ASN A 191 -1.61 -9.38 -24.07
CA ASN A 191 -1.12 -10.48 -24.88
C ASN A 191 -2.12 -10.82 -25.99
N GLN A 192 -1.59 -11.10 -27.17
CA GLN A 192 -2.36 -11.36 -28.38
C GLN A 192 -2.33 -12.85 -28.72
N PRO A 193 -3.39 -13.39 -29.33
CA PRO A 193 -3.38 -14.78 -29.77
C PRO A 193 -2.45 -14.97 -30.97
N VAL A 194 -1.84 -16.14 -31.06
CA VAL A 194 -1.07 -16.58 -32.24
C VAL A 194 -1.72 -17.85 -32.76
N GLY A 195 -2.20 -17.80 -34.00
CA GLY A 195 -2.96 -18.88 -34.64
C GLY A 195 -2.22 -20.22 -34.58
N GLY A 196 -2.91 -21.25 -34.09
CA GLY A 196 -2.35 -22.60 -33.95
C GLY A 196 -1.33 -22.75 -32.80
N GLN A 197 -1.02 -21.70 -32.05
CA GLN A 197 -0.05 -21.73 -30.95
C GLN A 197 -0.69 -21.43 -29.59
N HIS A 198 -1.31 -20.26 -29.44
CA HIS A 198 -1.92 -19.87 -28.18
C HIS A 198 -3.07 -18.87 -28.31
N ILE A 199 -3.98 -18.92 -27.34
CA ILE A 199 -5.16 -18.06 -27.30
C ILE A 199 -4.88 -16.67 -26.71
N GLY A 200 -3.64 -16.42 -26.28
CA GLY A 200 -3.23 -15.12 -25.73
C GLY A 200 -3.76 -14.84 -24.32
N ALA A 201 -4.22 -15.87 -23.60
CA ALA A 201 -4.66 -15.78 -22.21
C ALA A 201 -4.42 -17.12 -21.51
N TRP A 202 -4.36 -17.10 -20.18
CA TRP A 202 -4.54 -18.33 -19.39
C TRP A 202 -6.02 -18.69 -19.38
N ALA A 203 -6.32 -19.98 -19.45
CA ALA A 203 -7.65 -20.50 -19.15
C ALA A 203 -7.52 -21.70 -18.19
N ALA A 204 -8.30 -21.70 -17.11
CA ALA A 204 -8.32 -22.81 -16.16
C ALA A 204 -8.77 -24.12 -16.83
N LYS A 205 -8.49 -25.27 -16.20
CA LYS A 205 -9.06 -26.55 -16.65
C LYS A 205 -10.53 -26.68 -16.24
N TYR A 206 -10.85 -26.17 -15.05
CA TYR A 206 -12.17 -26.31 -14.45
C TYR A 206 -12.79 -24.93 -14.24
N ASN A 207 -14.09 -24.81 -14.50
CA ASN A 207 -14.87 -23.64 -14.12
C ASN A 207 -15.35 -23.80 -12.68
N LYS A 208 -14.43 -23.66 -11.73
CA LYS A 208 -14.69 -23.82 -10.30
C LYS A 208 -14.18 -22.60 -9.53
N LYS A 209 -14.95 -22.16 -8.53
CA LYS A 209 -14.49 -21.15 -7.57
C LYS A 209 -13.19 -21.62 -6.90
N GLY A 210 -12.21 -20.72 -6.80
CA GLY A 210 -10.92 -21.01 -6.20
C GLY A 210 -9.82 -21.42 -7.18
N GLU A 211 -10.10 -21.53 -8.48
CA GLU A 211 -9.02 -21.57 -9.48
C GLU A 211 -8.23 -20.25 -9.43
N TYR A 212 -6.91 -20.34 -9.54
CA TYR A 212 -6.02 -19.20 -9.38
C TYR A 212 -4.92 -19.15 -10.43
N LEU A 213 -4.56 -17.93 -10.81
CA LEU A 213 -3.29 -17.60 -11.47
C LEU A 213 -2.29 -17.19 -10.39
N GLU A 214 -1.07 -17.72 -10.44
CA GLU A 214 0.00 -17.45 -9.48
C GLU A 214 1.23 -16.86 -10.19
N VAL A 215 1.84 -15.85 -9.56
CA VAL A 215 3.03 -15.17 -10.09
C VAL A 215 4.09 -15.05 -9.00
N ASP A 216 5.29 -15.56 -9.27
CA ASP A 216 6.52 -15.26 -8.53
C ASP A 216 7.17 -14.00 -9.10
N LEU A 217 7.20 -12.93 -8.32
CA LEU A 217 7.82 -11.65 -8.70
C LEU A 217 9.36 -11.68 -8.62
N GLY A 218 9.95 -12.79 -8.18
CA GLY A 218 11.39 -13.01 -8.05
C GLY A 218 12.03 -12.35 -6.83
N GLN A 219 11.47 -11.22 -6.37
CA GLN A 219 11.91 -10.49 -5.19
C GLN A 219 10.72 -9.96 -4.38
N VAL A 220 10.96 -9.68 -3.10
CA VAL A 220 9.96 -9.04 -2.25
C VAL A 220 9.67 -7.64 -2.79
N THR A 221 8.39 -7.36 -3.05
CA THR A 221 7.91 -6.18 -3.77
C THR A 221 6.72 -5.57 -3.04
N TRP A 222 6.59 -4.24 -3.07
CA TRP A 222 5.33 -3.57 -2.72
C TRP A 222 4.42 -3.60 -3.93
N ILE A 223 3.31 -4.33 -3.83
CA ILE A 223 2.29 -4.45 -4.88
C ILE A 223 1.17 -3.47 -4.54
N THR A 224 0.91 -2.54 -5.45
CA THR A 224 -0.01 -1.41 -5.24
C THR A 224 -1.36 -1.62 -5.90
N HIS A 225 -1.39 -2.28 -7.06
CA HIS A 225 -2.61 -2.59 -7.77
C HIS A 225 -2.40 -3.72 -8.77
N VAL A 226 -3.50 -4.28 -9.23
CA VAL A 226 -3.54 -5.26 -10.32
C VAL A 226 -4.42 -4.73 -11.45
N ALA A 227 -3.98 -4.94 -12.68
CA ALA A 227 -4.79 -4.74 -13.87
C ALA A 227 -5.20 -6.10 -14.42
N THR A 228 -6.48 -6.29 -14.74
CA THR A 228 -7.00 -7.53 -15.33
C THR A 228 -7.71 -7.26 -16.65
N GLN A 229 -7.69 -8.25 -17.53
CA GLN A 229 -8.31 -8.22 -18.85
C GLN A 229 -8.83 -9.63 -19.21
N GLY A 230 -9.93 -9.72 -19.95
CA GLY A 230 -10.50 -10.99 -20.41
C GLY A 230 -9.67 -11.68 -21.51
N ARG A 231 -10.19 -12.77 -22.09
CA ARG A 231 -9.59 -13.47 -23.24
C ARG A 231 -9.65 -12.58 -24.51
N PRO A 232 -8.59 -12.52 -25.35
CA PRO A 232 -8.61 -11.74 -26.59
C PRO A 232 -9.81 -12.05 -27.50
N LYS A 233 -10.40 -11.00 -28.07
CA LYS A 233 -11.63 -11.06 -28.88
C LYS A 233 -11.45 -11.84 -30.19
N GLU A 234 -10.23 -11.81 -30.72
CA GLU A 234 -9.82 -12.39 -32.00
C GLU A 234 -9.89 -13.93 -32.00
N THR A 235 -10.00 -14.55 -30.82
CA THR A 235 -10.08 -16.00 -30.67
C THR A 235 -11.48 -16.59 -30.80
N GLY A 236 -12.51 -15.76 -30.97
CA GLY A 236 -13.90 -16.18 -31.19
C GLY A 236 -14.67 -16.66 -29.96
N SER A 237 -14.00 -17.04 -28.86
CA SER A 237 -14.66 -17.35 -27.58
C SER A 237 -14.70 -16.13 -26.66
N ILE A 238 -15.81 -15.95 -25.96
CA ILE A 238 -16.11 -14.75 -25.16
C ILE A 238 -16.00 -15.09 -23.67
N HIS A 239 -14.81 -14.91 -23.06
CA HIS A 239 -14.53 -15.34 -21.67
C HIS A 239 -13.79 -14.28 -20.85
N TRP A 240 -14.14 -14.13 -19.58
CA TRP A 240 -13.41 -13.31 -18.60
C TRP A 240 -13.82 -13.62 -17.15
N VAL A 241 -12.97 -13.24 -16.18
CA VAL A 241 -13.27 -13.27 -14.74
C VAL A 241 -14.01 -11.99 -14.34
N THR A 242 -15.14 -12.12 -13.65
CA THR A 242 -15.99 -10.99 -13.22
C THR A 242 -15.79 -10.61 -11.75
N GLU A 243 -15.33 -11.55 -10.92
CA GLU A 243 -15.00 -11.30 -9.51
C GLU A 243 -13.83 -12.17 -9.09
N TYR A 244 -12.90 -11.60 -8.30
CA TYR A 244 -11.75 -12.32 -7.77
C TYR A 244 -11.32 -11.78 -6.40
N SER A 245 -10.62 -12.59 -5.62
CA SER A 245 -9.84 -12.13 -4.47
C SER A 245 -8.36 -12.27 -4.77
N VAL A 246 -7.53 -11.67 -3.93
CA VAL A 246 -6.07 -11.78 -4.04
C VAL A 246 -5.53 -12.53 -2.83
N GLU A 247 -4.60 -13.44 -3.05
CA GLU A 247 -3.78 -14.02 -1.98
C GLU A 247 -2.31 -13.66 -2.24
N TYR A 248 -1.52 -13.59 -1.19
CA TYR A 248 -0.11 -13.24 -1.30
C TYR A 248 0.75 -13.99 -0.29
N SER A 249 2.04 -14.14 -0.62
CA SER A 249 3.01 -14.84 0.20
C SER A 249 4.42 -14.26 0.06
N LEU A 250 5.21 -14.34 1.13
CA LEU A 250 6.65 -14.06 1.09
C LEU A 250 7.48 -15.28 0.66
N THR A 251 6.96 -16.49 0.90
CA THR A 251 7.71 -17.75 0.82
C THR A 251 7.17 -18.72 -0.23
N GLY A 252 5.90 -18.57 -0.64
CA GLY A 252 5.24 -19.41 -1.66
C GLY A 252 4.47 -20.61 -1.09
N ASP A 253 4.66 -20.94 0.19
CA ASP A 253 3.98 -22.04 0.89
C ASP A 253 2.92 -21.57 1.90
N GLN A 254 3.15 -20.42 2.55
CA GLN A 254 2.22 -19.80 3.49
C GLN A 254 1.48 -18.63 2.84
N TRP A 255 0.18 -18.77 2.63
CA TRP A 255 -0.63 -17.81 1.90
C TRP A 255 -1.55 -17.01 2.84
N GLN A 256 -1.68 -15.72 2.55
CA GLN A 256 -2.60 -14.82 3.24
C GLN A 256 -3.60 -14.27 2.22
N SER A 257 -4.89 -14.27 2.58
CA SER A 257 -5.91 -13.60 1.79
C SER A 257 -5.84 -12.09 2.01
N TYR A 258 -5.95 -11.33 0.93
CA TYR A 258 -6.03 -9.89 0.98
C TYR A 258 -7.34 -9.44 1.64
N GLN A 259 -7.22 -8.56 2.64
CA GLN A 259 -8.33 -8.04 3.43
C GLN A 259 -8.45 -6.52 3.24
N ASP A 260 -9.67 -6.00 3.35
CA ASP A 260 -9.91 -4.57 3.43
C ASP A 260 -9.51 -3.99 4.80
N GLY A 261 -9.63 -2.67 4.96
CA GLY A 261 -9.31 -1.99 6.22
C GLY A 261 -10.11 -2.47 7.45
N ASN A 262 -11.18 -3.26 7.27
CA ASN A 262 -11.97 -3.84 8.36
C ASN A 262 -11.58 -5.30 8.65
N GLY A 263 -10.56 -5.85 7.97
CA GLY A 263 -10.12 -7.24 8.14
C GLY A 263 -11.01 -8.26 7.41
N VAL A 264 -11.88 -7.82 6.50
CA VAL A 264 -12.74 -8.70 5.70
C VAL A 264 -12.05 -9.03 4.38
N ILE A 265 -12.09 -10.30 3.94
CA ILE A 265 -11.51 -10.71 2.65
C ILE A 265 -12.15 -9.88 1.53
N LYS A 266 -11.32 -9.14 0.81
CA LYS A 266 -11.78 -8.26 -0.26
C LYS A 266 -12.00 -9.07 -1.55
N VAL A 267 -13.22 -9.01 -2.06
CA VAL A 267 -13.57 -9.46 -3.42
C VAL A 267 -13.60 -8.22 -4.32
N PHE A 268 -12.79 -8.24 -5.36
CA PHE A 268 -12.68 -7.18 -6.35
C PHE A 268 -13.61 -7.43 -7.52
N PRO A 269 -14.27 -6.37 -8.05
CA PRO A 269 -14.91 -6.45 -9.35
C PRO A 269 -13.84 -6.63 -10.43
N GLY A 270 -14.01 -7.64 -11.27
CA GLY A 270 -13.16 -7.94 -12.41
C GLY A 270 -13.66 -7.28 -13.68
N ASN A 271 -13.56 -8.01 -14.79
CA ASN A 271 -13.89 -7.50 -16.12
C ASN A 271 -15.39 -7.67 -16.44
N SER A 272 -15.89 -6.78 -17.29
CA SER A 272 -17.24 -6.85 -17.88
C SER A 272 -17.22 -7.19 -19.38
N ASP A 273 -16.03 -7.28 -19.97
CA ASP A 273 -15.80 -7.64 -21.37
C ASP A 273 -14.42 -8.29 -21.56
N GLN A 274 -14.06 -8.56 -22.81
CA GLN A 274 -12.83 -9.24 -23.21
C GLN A 274 -11.58 -8.35 -23.25
N THR A 275 -11.73 -7.04 -23.42
CA THR A 275 -10.67 -6.15 -23.94
C THR A 275 -10.36 -4.96 -23.05
N THR A 276 -11.34 -4.47 -22.28
CA THR A 276 -11.17 -3.35 -21.38
C THR A 276 -10.31 -3.78 -20.20
N VAL A 277 -9.23 -3.03 -19.96
CA VAL A 277 -8.37 -3.22 -18.80
C VAL A 277 -9.05 -2.63 -17.58
N VAL A 278 -9.27 -3.45 -16.55
CA VAL A 278 -9.83 -3.02 -15.27
C VAL A 278 -8.71 -3.00 -14.24
N LYS A 279 -8.56 -1.90 -13.51
CA LYS A 279 -7.54 -1.75 -12.47
C LYS A 279 -8.20 -1.74 -11.11
N ASN A 280 -7.67 -2.51 -10.17
CA ASN A 280 -8.08 -2.51 -8.77
C ASN A 280 -6.88 -2.23 -7.87
N GLU A 281 -7.00 -1.20 -7.05
CA GLU A 281 -5.97 -0.78 -6.10
C GLU A 281 -6.05 -1.57 -4.79
N PHE A 282 -4.89 -1.80 -4.19
CA PHE A 282 -4.76 -2.42 -2.88
C PHE A 282 -4.59 -1.32 -1.82
N SER A 283 -5.55 -1.27 -0.89
CA SER A 283 -5.57 -0.45 0.32
C SER A 283 -6.00 -1.34 1.50
N PRO A 284 -5.05 -1.84 2.32
CA PRO A 284 -3.60 -1.53 2.31
C PRO A 284 -2.82 -2.10 1.11
N VAL A 285 -1.64 -1.55 0.80
CA VAL A 285 -0.74 -2.16 -0.20
C VAL A 285 -0.18 -3.50 0.28
N ILE A 286 0.11 -4.40 -0.65
CA ILE A 286 0.61 -5.75 -0.34
C ILE A 286 2.15 -5.74 -0.33
N LYS A 287 2.77 -6.37 0.68
CA LYS A 287 4.21 -6.73 0.66
C LYS A 287 4.36 -8.22 0.42
N ALA A 288 4.82 -8.62 -0.75
CA ALA A 288 4.91 -10.03 -1.11
C ALA A 288 5.97 -10.30 -2.17
N ARG A 289 6.35 -11.58 -2.31
CA ARG A 289 7.09 -12.08 -3.47
C ARG A 289 6.17 -12.86 -4.41
N TYR A 290 5.22 -13.61 -3.86
CA TYR A 290 4.26 -14.40 -4.61
C TYR A 290 2.86 -13.80 -4.47
N VAL A 291 2.10 -13.80 -5.55
CA VAL A 291 0.73 -13.28 -5.59
C VAL A 291 -0.16 -14.20 -6.41
N ARG A 292 -1.41 -14.35 -5.95
CA ARG A 292 -2.46 -15.12 -6.63
C ARG A 292 -3.66 -14.24 -6.92
N ILE A 293 -4.25 -14.40 -8.11
CA ILE A 293 -5.60 -13.94 -8.40
C ILE A 293 -6.53 -15.15 -8.35
N VAL A 294 -7.43 -15.19 -7.38
CA VAL A 294 -8.32 -16.31 -7.10
C VAL A 294 -9.71 -16.00 -7.63
N ALA A 295 -10.17 -16.74 -8.64
CA ALA A 295 -11.44 -16.49 -9.32
C ALA A 295 -12.65 -16.92 -8.48
N HIS A 296 -13.64 -16.03 -8.36
CA HIS A 296 -14.92 -16.27 -7.67
C HIS A 296 -16.12 -16.30 -8.60
N ALA A 297 -16.11 -15.50 -9.67
CA ALA A 297 -17.14 -15.48 -10.70
C ALA A 297 -16.54 -15.16 -12.07
N TRP A 298 -17.20 -15.61 -13.14
CA TRP A 298 -16.72 -15.47 -14.52
C TRP A 298 -17.87 -15.49 -15.51
N TYR A 299 -17.61 -14.98 -16.71
CA TYR A 299 -18.49 -15.11 -17.87
C TYR A 299 -17.92 -16.17 -18.82
N GLY A 300 -18.73 -17.19 -19.14
CA GLY A 300 -18.39 -18.29 -20.05
C GLY A 300 -17.35 -19.26 -19.49
N HIS A 301 -16.10 -18.83 -19.33
CA HIS A 301 -15.01 -19.63 -18.77
C HIS A 301 -14.06 -18.76 -17.93
N ILE A 302 -13.40 -19.35 -16.94
CA ILE A 302 -12.28 -18.71 -16.24
C ILE A 302 -11.12 -18.56 -17.23
N ALA A 303 -10.94 -17.36 -17.75
CA ALA A 303 -9.82 -16.97 -18.58
C ALA A 303 -9.44 -15.53 -18.27
N MET A 304 -8.14 -15.24 -18.20
CA MET A 304 -7.68 -13.89 -17.88
C MET A 304 -6.27 -13.60 -18.37
N ARG A 305 -6.02 -12.30 -18.48
CA ARG A 305 -4.73 -11.64 -18.62
C ARG A 305 -4.58 -10.65 -17.47
N ALA A 306 -3.36 -10.43 -16.99
CA ALA A 306 -3.08 -9.58 -15.85
C ALA A 306 -1.71 -8.90 -15.92
N GLU A 307 -1.60 -7.78 -15.22
CA GLU A 307 -0.35 -7.11 -14.87
C GLU A 307 -0.42 -6.65 -13.41
N PHE A 308 0.69 -6.80 -12.69
CA PHE A 308 0.82 -6.28 -11.34
C PHE A 308 1.67 -5.02 -11.37
N TYR A 309 1.33 -4.06 -10.51
CA TYR A 309 2.05 -2.79 -10.45
C TYR A 309 2.60 -2.56 -9.07
N GLY A 310 3.83 -2.07 -9.02
CA GLY A 310 4.54 -1.93 -7.77
C GLY A 310 5.93 -1.33 -7.91
N CYS A 311 6.72 -1.58 -6.88
CA CYS A 311 8.06 -1.03 -6.67
C CYS A 311 8.82 -1.98 -5.74
N ALA A 312 10.16 -2.02 -5.87
CA ALA A 312 11.00 -2.83 -4.98
C ALA A 312 10.74 -2.49 -3.50
N ALA A 313 10.74 -3.53 -2.65
CA ALA A 313 10.31 -3.43 -1.26
C ALA A 313 11.30 -2.80 -0.28
#